data_AF-A0A1D2A2R4-F1
#
_entry.id   AF-A0A1D2A2R4-F1
#
_cell.length_a   1.000
_cell.length_b   1.000
_cell.length_c   1.000
_cell.angle_alpha   90.00
_cell.angle_beta   90.00
_cell.angle_gamma   90.00
#
_symmetry.space_group_name_H-M   'P 1'
#
loop_
_entity.id
_entity.type
_entity.pdbx_description
1 polymer ?
#
loop_
_entity_poly.entity_id
_entity_poly.type
_entity_poly.pdbx_seq_one_letter_code
_entity_poly.pdbx_strand_id
1 'polypeptide(L)'
;MGKGGPMAFLNKKTWHPGRVQNMEEVWKREQVASKEEQKVRDLQKQIAEERAREELHSMAQAAGVKVRNDRLDWMYQGGVMAKKEADSRVATQGVGSSDDPGAQASSQGEPAQDAAPVSLPAFYSNDTPASANEMWQRLHADPLFAIKHQEQSARRSILANPVQMQAIKAQVRQLKPEHGKDKKKEKKEK
;
A
#
# COMPACT_ATOMS: atom_id res chain seq x y z
N MET A 1 6.08 -58.20 21.95
CA MET A 1 5.58 -56.98 21.28
C MET A 1 4.07 -56.99 21.29
N GLY A 2 3.42 -55.92 21.77
CA GLY A 2 1.96 -55.85 21.83
C GLY A 2 1.47 -54.73 22.75
N LYS A 3 2.05 -53.52 22.65
CA LYS A 3 1.61 -52.37 23.43
C LYS A 3 0.39 -51.72 22.76
N GLY A 4 -0.78 -52.32 22.95
CA GLY A 4 -2.05 -51.71 22.58
C GLY A 4 -3.11 -52.26 23.51
N GLY A 5 -3.58 -51.44 24.46
CA GLY A 5 -4.69 -51.82 25.33
C GLY A 5 -5.94 -52.20 24.52
N PRO A 6 -6.92 -52.88 25.13
CA PRO A 6 -8.07 -53.47 24.43
C PRO A 6 -8.88 -52.49 23.55
N MET A 7 -8.74 -51.18 23.75
CA MET A 7 -9.42 -50.12 22.98
C MET A 7 -8.55 -49.45 21.90
N ALA A 8 -7.28 -49.84 21.72
CA ALA A 8 -6.38 -49.19 20.77
C ALA A 8 -6.83 -49.32 19.29
N PHE A 9 -7.70 -50.28 18.98
CA PHE A 9 -8.30 -50.41 17.64
C PHE A 9 -9.22 -49.24 17.28
N LEU A 10 -9.75 -48.51 18.27
CA LEU A 10 -10.62 -47.35 18.04
C LEU A 10 -9.87 -46.21 17.34
N ASN A 11 -8.59 -45.99 17.65
CA ASN A 11 -7.75 -44.98 16.97
C ASN A 11 -7.53 -45.26 15.48
N LYS A 12 -7.80 -46.49 15.02
CA LYS A 12 -7.75 -46.86 13.60
C LYS A 12 -9.06 -46.49 12.86
N LYS A 13 -10.13 -46.16 13.58
CA LYS A 13 -11.42 -45.75 13.01
C LYS A 13 -11.36 -44.26 12.63
N THR A 14 -11.90 -43.91 11.46
CA THR A 14 -11.83 -42.55 10.90
C THR A 14 -12.57 -41.50 11.72
N TRP A 15 -13.60 -41.89 12.48
CA TRP A 15 -14.40 -40.99 13.31
C TRP A 15 -13.84 -40.80 14.73
N HIS A 16 -12.86 -41.61 15.16
CA HIS A 16 -12.42 -41.58 16.55
C HIS A 16 -11.57 -40.32 16.85
N PRO A 17 -11.83 -39.57 17.93
CA PRO A 17 -11.14 -38.31 18.21
C PRO A 17 -9.65 -38.49 18.50
N GLY A 18 -9.25 -39.64 19.07
CA GLY A 18 -7.84 -39.97 19.33
C GLY A 18 -7.02 -40.39 18.10
N ARG A 19 -7.62 -40.37 16.90
CA ARG A 19 -6.88 -40.62 15.65
C ARG A 19 -6.00 -39.41 15.32
N VAL A 20 -4.73 -39.63 14.98
CA VAL A 20 -3.73 -38.58 14.74
C VAL A 20 -4.23 -37.50 13.77
N GLN A 21 -4.82 -37.89 12.64
CA GLN A 21 -5.35 -36.92 11.67
C GLN A 21 -6.51 -36.08 12.22
N ASN A 22 -7.36 -36.65 13.08
CA ASN A 22 -8.48 -35.92 13.67
C ASN A 22 -7.97 -34.93 14.74
N MET A 23 -6.95 -35.34 15.52
CA MET A 23 -6.27 -34.44 16.45
C MET A 23 -5.58 -33.29 15.73
N GLU A 24 -4.90 -33.56 14.61
CA GLU A 24 -4.31 -32.51 13.76
C GLU A 24 -5.37 -31.56 13.17
N GLU A 25 -6.49 -32.09 12.73
CA GLU A 25 -7.61 -31.28 12.22
C GLU A 25 -8.22 -30.39 13.30
N VAL A 26 -8.43 -30.92 14.51
CA VAL A 26 -8.90 -30.15 15.66
C VAL A 26 -7.90 -29.04 15.98
N TRP A 27 -6.61 -29.36 16.05
CA TRP A 27 -5.56 -28.38 16.29
C TRP A 27 -5.52 -27.26 15.24
N LYS A 28 -5.66 -27.60 13.95
CA LYS A 28 -5.75 -26.60 12.88
C LYS A 28 -6.99 -25.70 13.04
N ARG A 29 -8.14 -26.27 13.39
CA ARG A 29 -9.37 -25.50 13.63
C ARG A 29 -9.25 -24.60 14.85
N GLU A 30 -8.67 -25.09 15.94
CA GLU A 30 -8.39 -24.30 17.14
C GLU A 30 -7.43 -23.14 16.83
N GLN A 31 -6.40 -23.38 16.01
CA GLN A 31 -5.47 -22.33 15.61
C GLN A 31 -6.15 -21.25 14.75
N VAL A 32 -7.04 -21.64 13.83
CA VAL A 32 -7.83 -20.69 13.04
C VAL A 32 -8.80 -19.91 13.94
N ALA A 33 -9.53 -20.59 14.81
CA ALA A 33 -10.45 -19.96 15.76
C ALA A 33 -9.73 -18.96 16.68
N SER A 34 -8.53 -19.31 17.16
CA SER A 34 -7.72 -18.41 17.98
C SER A 34 -7.30 -17.14 17.23
N LYS A 35 -6.92 -17.26 15.94
CA LYS A 35 -6.60 -16.10 15.09
C LYS A 35 -7.82 -15.23 14.83
N GLU A 36 -8.99 -15.84 14.60
CA GLU A 36 -10.24 -15.12 14.43
C GLU A 36 -10.63 -14.38 15.72
N GLU A 37 -10.50 -15.01 16.89
CA GLU A 37 -10.77 -14.38 18.18
C GLU A 37 -9.85 -13.17 18.43
N GLN A 38 -8.55 -13.29 18.10
CA GLN A 38 -7.61 -12.18 18.18
C GLN A 38 -8.04 -11.02 17.28
N LYS A 39 -8.36 -11.29 16.01
CA LYS A 39 -8.84 -10.27 15.08
C LYS A 39 -10.12 -9.59 15.57
N VAL A 40 -11.05 -10.35 16.14
CA VAL A 40 -12.27 -9.80 16.73
C VAL A 40 -11.97 -8.92 17.93
N ARG A 41 -11.04 -9.32 18.82
CA ARG A 41 -10.60 -8.48 19.94
C ARG A 41 -9.98 -7.16 19.47
N ASP A 42 -9.14 -7.21 18.45
CA ASP A 42 -8.52 -6.00 17.90
C ASP A 42 -9.57 -5.04 17.31
N LEU A 43 -10.56 -5.56 16.58
CA LEU A 43 -11.67 -4.77 16.07
C LEU A 43 -12.54 -4.19 17.19
N GLN A 44 -12.83 -4.96 18.23
CA GLN A 44 -13.56 -4.47 19.40
C GLN A 44 -12.81 -3.34 20.10
N LYS A 45 -11.48 -3.46 20.21
CA LYS A 45 -10.64 -2.41 20.76
C LYS A 45 -10.68 -1.14 19.90
N GLN A 46 -10.57 -1.27 18.58
CA GLN A 46 -10.68 -0.12 17.66
C GLN A 46 -12.05 0.59 17.78
N ILE A 47 -13.15 -0.16 17.86
CA ILE A 47 -14.49 0.40 18.05
C ILE A 47 -14.60 1.12 19.40
N ALA A 48 -14.02 0.56 20.47
CA ALA A 48 -14.01 1.19 21.78
C ALA A 48 -13.20 2.50 21.78
N GLU A 49 -12.04 2.51 21.13
CA GLU A 49 -11.22 3.71 20.96
C GLU A 49 -11.94 4.78 20.12
N GLU A 50 -12.62 4.38 19.05
CA GLU A 50 -13.41 5.27 18.21
C GLU A 50 -14.58 5.88 18.99
N ARG A 51 -15.32 5.07 19.78
CA ARG A 51 -16.36 5.56 20.69
C ARG A 51 -15.82 6.57 21.69
N ALA A 52 -14.72 6.25 22.37
CA ALA A 52 -14.12 7.16 23.34
C ALA A 52 -13.71 8.49 22.70
N ARG A 53 -13.18 8.45 21.47
CA ARG A 53 -12.84 9.65 20.69
C ARG A 53 -14.09 10.46 20.32
N GLU A 54 -15.15 9.78 19.89
CA GLU A 54 -16.42 10.43 19.56
C GLU A 54 -17.08 11.07 20.79
N GLU A 55 -17.04 10.40 21.94
CA GLU A 55 -17.53 10.94 23.21
C GLU A 55 -16.79 12.22 23.59
N LEU A 56 -15.45 12.24 23.53
CA LEU A 56 -14.67 13.46 23.77
C LEU A 56 -15.03 14.59 22.79
N HIS A 57 -15.20 14.27 21.51
CA HIS A 57 -15.63 15.24 20.51
C HIS A 57 -17.03 15.77 20.80
N SER A 58 -17.97 14.91 21.19
CA SER A 58 -19.34 15.27 21.58
C SER A 58 -19.35 16.20 22.78
N MET A 59 -18.56 15.89 23.82
CA MET A 59 -18.41 16.75 25.00
C MET A 59 -17.83 18.11 24.65
N ALA A 60 -16.81 18.18 23.78
CA ALA A 60 -16.21 19.44 23.35
C ALA A 60 -17.19 20.33 22.55
N GLN A 61 -18.07 19.73 21.76
CA GLN A 61 -19.16 20.45 21.07
C GLN A 61 -20.22 20.94 22.04
N ALA A 62 -20.63 20.12 23.00
CA ALA A 62 -21.59 20.51 24.03
C ALA A 62 -21.06 21.69 24.86
N ALA A 63 -19.75 21.73 25.10
CA ALA A 63 -19.06 22.86 25.72
C ALA A 63 -18.90 24.09 24.78
N GLY A 64 -19.28 23.99 23.50
CA GLY A 64 -19.21 25.07 22.53
C GLY A 64 -17.82 25.37 21.97
N VAL A 65 -16.82 24.53 22.25
CA VAL A 65 -15.41 24.78 21.88
C VAL A 65 -15.15 24.56 20.38
N LYS A 66 -15.88 23.65 19.73
CA LYS A 66 -15.70 23.33 18.30
C LYS A 66 -17.02 22.92 17.64
N VAL A 67 -17.29 23.44 16.43
CA VAL A 67 -18.42 23.04 15.59
C VAL A 67 -18.01 21.85 14.71
N ARG A 68 -18.76 20.73 14.76
CA ARG A 68 -18.53 19.56 13.90
C ARG A 68 -18.97 19.82 12.46
N ASN A 69 -18.17 19.37 11.50
CA ASN A 69 -18.56 19.28 10.09
C ASN A 69 -18.13 17.93 9.52
N ASP A 70 -18.94 16.91 9.75
CA ASP A 70 -18.64 15.51 9.44
C ASP A 70 -18.49 15.25 7.93
N ARG A 71 -19.10 16.10 7.08
CA ARG A 71 -19.10 15.94 5.63
C ARG A 71 -17.71 16.10 5.01
N LEU A 72 -16.84 16.89 5.63
CA LEU A 72 -15.50 17.18 5.11
C LEU A 72 -14.39 16.51 5.93
N ASP A 73 -14.72 15.90 7.07
CA ASP A 73 -13.72 15.35 7.97
C ASP A 73 -12.94 14.20 7.32
N TRP A 74 -13.62 13.34 6.54
CA TRP A 74 -12.97 12.27 5.76
C TRP A 74 -11.92 12.80 4.77
N MET A 75 -12.13 14.01 4.21
CA MET A 75 -11.21 14.65 3.26
C MET A 75 -9.99 15.24 3.97
N TYR A 76 -10.20 15.92 5.10
CA TYR A 76 -9.11 16.57 5.84
C TYR A 76 -8.31 15.59 6.71
N GLN A 77 -8.93 14.50 7.15
CA GLN A 77 -8.25 13.49 7.96
C GLN A 77 -7.22 12.70 7.14
N GLY A 78 -7.50 12.36 5.88
CA GLY A 78 -6.58 11.61 5.02
C GLY A 78 -5.23 12.30 4.78
N GLY A 79 -5.24 13.62 4.51
CA GLY A 79 -4.01 14.39 4.31
C GLY A 79 -3.17 14.56 5.58
N VAL A 80 -3.83 14.71 6.74
CA VAL A 80 -3.16 14.82 8.05
C VAL A 80 -2.60 13.47 8.49
N MET A 81 -3.30 12.36 8.22
CA MET A 81 -2.81 11.01 8.51
C MET A 81 -1.60 10.66 7.64
N ALA A 82 -1.63 10.97 6.33
CA ALA A 82 -0.48 10.75 5.45
C ALA A 82 0.75 11.55 5.88
N LYS A 83 0.58 12.80 6.32
CA LYS A 83 1.65 13.61 6.89
C LYS A 83 2.16 13.03 8.22
N LYS A 84 1.26 12.61 9.11
CA LYS A 84 1.62 12.00 10.40
C LYS A 84 2.36 10.68 10.22
N GLU A 85 1.99 9.87 9.23
CA GLU A 85 2.72 8.65 8.87
C GLU A 85 4.10 8.98 8.32
N ALA A 86 4.22 9.96 7.42
CA ALA A 86 5.52 10.43 6.93
C ALA A 86 6.42 10.93 8.08
N ASP A 87 5.88 11.76 8.97
CA ASP A 87 6.60 12.27 10.14
C ASP A 87 6.99 11.14 11.12
N SER A 88 6.12 10.13 11.31
CA SER A 88 6.43 8.97 12.15
C SER A 88 7.57 8.12 11.58
N ARG A 89 7.62 7.94 10.24
CA ARG A 89 8.69 7.22 9.56
C ARG A 89 10.02 7.96 9.70
N VAL A 90 10.02 9.28 9.54
CA VAL A 90 11.19 10.14 9.77
C VAL A 90 11.65 10.08 11.22
N ALA A 91 10.73 10.13 12.19
CA ALA A 91 11.04 10.03 13.61
C ALA A 91 11.64 8.67 14.00
N THR A 92 11.11 7.56 13.47
CA THR A 92 11.69 6.22 13.70
C THR A 92 13.05 6.04 13.05
N GLN A 93 13.33 6.78 11.97
CA GLN A 93 14.63 6.73 11.29
C GLN A 93 15.69 7.61 11.99
N GLY A 94 15.27 8.66 12.71
CA GLY A 94 16.16 9.55 13.48
C GLY A 94 16.57 9.03 14.86
N VAL A 95 15.90 8.00 15.40
CA VAL A 95 16.21 7.41 16.72
C VAL A 95 17.22 6.24 16.62
N GLY A 96 17.70 5.91 15.42
CA GLY A 96 18.66 4.82 15.19
C GLY A 96 20.14 5.14 15.36
N SER A 97 20.54 6.22 16.05
CA SER A 97 21.97 6.58 16.19
C SER A 97 22.31 7.43 17.43
N SER A 98 21.82 7.08 18.62
CA SER A 98 22.31 7.71 19.87
C SER A 98 22.10 6.83 21.09
N ASP A 99 22.74 5.67 21.16
CA ASP A 99 22.97 4.96 22.42
C ASP A 99 24.34 4.27 22.35
N ASP A 100 25.40 5.06 22.57
CA ASP A 100 26.71 4.58 22.98
C ASP A 100 27.11 5.33 24.25
N PRO A 101 27.11 4.70 25.44
CA PRO A 101 27.56 5.35 26.67
C PRO A 101 29.06 5.08 26.82
N GLY A 102 29.90 5.86 26.13
CA GLY A 102 31.30 5.44 26.02
C GLY A 102 32.36 6.42 25.51
N ALA A 103 32.23 7.74 25.65
CA ALA A 103 33.40 8.61 25.48
C ALA A 103 33.24 10.01 26.10
N GLN A 104 33.88 10.21 27.24
CA GLN A 104 34.30 11.55 27.68
C GLN A 104 35.52 11.98 26.85
N ALA A 105 35.51 13.20 26.32
CA ALA A 105 36.52 14.25 26.58
C ALA A 105 36.63 15.26 25.43
N SER A 106 36.69 16.55 25.82
CA SER A 106 37.29 17.70 25.11
C SER A 106 36.66 18.15 23.78
N SER A 107 36.52 19.43 23.44
CA SER A 107 36.70 20.74 24.10
C SER A 107 36.39 21.80 23.03
N GLN A 108 35.76 22.91 23.44
CA GLN A 108 35.76 24.25 22.83
C GLN A 108 35.18 24.46 21.42
N GLY A 109 34.31 25.45 21.34
CA GLY A 109 33.79 26.00 20.09
C GLY A 109 34.63 27.15 19.54
N GLU A 110 34.27 27.59 18.34
CA GLU A 110 34.27 28.95 17.79
C GLU A 110 33.54 28.89 16.43
N PRO A 111 32.75 29.90 16.02
CA PRO A 111 32.05 29.93 14.74
C PRO A 111 32.81 30.82 13.74
N ALA A 112 33.28 30.26 12.63
CA ALA A 112 33.85 31.04 11.53
C ALA A 112 33.18 30.68 10.21
N GLN A 113 32.61 31.71 9.59
CA GLN A 113 32.01 31.73 8.28
C GLN A 113 33.10 31.54 7.23
N ASP A 114 32.91 30.61 6.30
CA ASP A 114 33.53 30.69 4.98
C ASP A 114 32.62 30.06 3.93
N ALA A 115 32.43 30.82 2.86
CA ALA A 115 31.56 30.51 1.74
C ALA A 115 32.13 29.35 0.91
N ALA A 116 31.63 28.14 1.16
CA ALA A 116 31.65 27.05 0.19
C ALA A 116 30.24 26.90 -0.41
N PRO A 117 30.09 26.55 -1.70
CA PRO A 117 28.78 26.26 -2.25
C PRO A 117 28.17 25.15 -1.40
N VAL A 118 26.98 25.39 -0.84
CA VAL A 118 26.20 24.40 -0.10
C VAL A 118 25.99 23.22 -1.05
N SER A 119 26.87 22.23 -0.95
CA SER A 119 26.63 20.90 -1.49
C SER A 119 25.51 20.38 -0.62
N LEU A 120 24.29 20.50 -1.13
CA LEU A 120 23.10 19.91 -0.54
C LEU A 120 23.46 18.48 -0.14
N PRO A 121 23.20 18.05 1.11
CA PRO A 121 23.50 16.69 1.50
C PRO A 121 22.80 15.78 0.51
N ALA A 122 23.60 14.88 -0.04
CA ALA A 122 23.28 13.78 -0.93
C ALA A 122 22.16 12.87 -0.34
N PHE A 123 20.95 13.40 -0.17
CA PHE A 123 19.77 12.66 0.32
C PHE A 123 19.27 11.63 -0.70
N TYR A 124 19.76 11.69 -1.95
CA TYR A 124 19.38 10.79 -3.03
C TYR A 124 20.48 9.80 -3.44
N SER A 125 21.66 9.85 -2.83
CA SER A 125 22.82 9.03 -3.24
C SER A 125 23.33 8.16 -2.09
N ASN A 126 22.43 7.41 -1.48
CA ASN A 126 22.81 6.15 -0.84
C ASN A 126 22.52 5.02 -1.84
N ASP A 127 23.48 4.79 -2.75
CA ASP A 127 23.53 3.64 -3.67
C ASP A 127 23.83 2.36 -2.86
N THR A 128 22.89 2.00 -1.99
CA THR A 128 22.90 0.73 -1.28
C THR A 128 22.02 -0.26 -2.07
N PRO A 129 22.34 -1.56 -2.10
CA PRO A 129 21.49 -2.56 -2.76
C PRO A 129 20.08 -2.62 -2.14
N ALA A 130 19.93 -2.22 -0.87
CA ALA A 130 18.64 -2.04 -0.22
C ALA A 130 17.85 -0.85 -0.80
N SER A 131 18.51 0.28 -1.06
CA SER A 131 17.91 1.46 -1.71
C SER A 131 17.40 1.18 -3.12
N ALA A 132 18.13 0.38 -3.91
CA ALA A 132 17.68 -0.04 -5.25
C ALA A 132 16.37 -0.84 -5.20
N ASN A 133 16.23 -1.75 -4.23
CA ASN A 133 15.00 -2.52 -4.02
C ASN A 133 13.85 -1.65 -3.54
N GLU A 134 14.11 -0.69 -2.66
CA GLU A 134 13.10 0.28 -2.21
C GLU A 134 12.62 1.19 -3.35
N MET A 135 13.53 1.68 -4.19
CA MET A 135 13.17 2.46 -5.38
C MET A 135 12.32 1.64 -6.35
N TRP A 136 12.70 0.37 -6.57
CA TRP A 136 11.92 -0.54 -7.39
C TRP A 136 10.51 -0.74 -6.83
N GLN A 137 10.37 -1.00 -5.53
CA GLN A 137 9.06 -1.14 -4.88
C GLN A 137 8.24 0.16 -4.97
N ARG A 138 8.84 1.33 -4.74
CA ARG A 138 8.15 2.62 -4.83
C ARG A 138 7.61 2.88 -6.24
N LEU A 139 8.40 2.58 -7.27
CA LEU A 139 7.97 2.74 -8.65
C LEU A 139 6.89 1.73 -9.06
N HIS A 140 6.96 0.49 -8.56
CA HIS A 140 6.02 -0.57 -8.94
C HIS A 140 4.77 -0.63 -8.05
N ALA A 141 4.79 0.01 -6.88
CA ALA A 141 3.63 0.17 -6.00
C ALA A 141 2.81 1.44 -6.30
N ASP A 142 3.24 2.27 -7.27
CA ASP A 142 2.45 3.43 -7.73
C ASP A 142 1.26 2.97 -8.61
N PRO A 143 0.01 3.24 -8.21
CA PRO A 143 -1.17 2.87 -9.00
C PRO A 143 -1.21 3.56 -10.36
N LEU A 144 -0.69 4.79 -10.50
CA LEU A 144 -0.68 5.50 -11.78
C LEU A 144 0.31 4.88 -12.75
N PHE A 145 1.47 4.45 -12.25
CA PHE A 145 2.45 3.71 -13.03
C PHE A 145 1.88 2.37 -13.51
N ALA A 146 1.15 1.65 -12.65
CA ALA A 146 0.48 0.40 -13.02
C ALA A 146 -0.54 0.59 -14.15
N ILE A 147 -1.39 1.62 -14.04
CA ILE A 147 -2.39 1.96 -15.07
C ILE A 147 -1.71 2.28 -16.40
N LYS A 148 -0.66 3.11 -16.38
CA LYS A 148 0.10 3.48 -17.58
C LYS A 148 0.79 2.29 -18.22
N HIS A 149 1.34 1.38 -17.41
CA HIS A 149 1.95 0.15 -17.90
C HIS A 149 0.92 -0.75 -18.60
N GLN A 150 -0.27 -0.91 -18.01
CA GLN A 150 -1.37 -1.67 -18.60
C GLN A 150 -1.88 -1.04 -19.91
N GLU A 151 -1.98 0.29 -19.97
CA GLU A 151 -2.36 1.00 -21.20
C GLU A 151 -1.35 0.72 -22.33
N GLN A 152 -0.05 0.82 -22.02
CA GLN A 152 1.01 0.55 -22.99
C GLN A 152 1.03 -0.91 -23.46
N SER A 153 0.80 -1.87 -22.56
CA SER A 153 0.76 -3.29 -22.91
C SER A 153 -0.44 -3.62 -23.80
N ALA A 154 -1.62 -3.08 -23.49
CA ALA A 154 -2.81 -3.21 -24.33
C ALA A 154 -2.59 -2.59 -25.72
N ARG A 155 -2.01 -1.38 -25.78
CA ARG A 155 -1.67 -0.71 -27.04
C ARG A 155 -0.69 -1.55 -27.87
N ARG A 156 0.35 -2.12 -27.24
CA ARG A 156 1.30 -3.01 -27.91
C ARG A 156 0.63 -4.28 -28.40
N SER A 157 -0.26 -4.90 -27.62
CA SER A 157 -1.01 -6.09 -28.03
C SER A 157 -1.87 -5.84 -29.26
N ILE A 158 -2.57 -4.69 -29.31
CA ILE A 158 -3.38 -4.29 -30.46
C ILE A 158 -2.52 -4.06 -31.70
N LEU A 159 -1.33 -3.46 -31.53
CA LEU A 159 -0.40 -3.23 -32.64
C LEU A 159 0.29 -4.52 -33.12
N ALA A 160 0.59 -5.45 -32.21
CA ALA A 160 1.21 -6.73 -32.51
C ALA A 160 0.26 -7.68 -33.23
N ASN A 161 -1.06 -7.52 -33.05
CA ASN A 161 -2.06 -8.31 -33.76
C ASN A 161 -2.42 -7.67 -35.13
N PRO A 162 -1.95 -8.25 -36.26
CA PRO A 162 -2.18 -7.65 -37.57
C PRO A 162 -3.65 -7.64 -37.99
N VAL A 163 -4.46 -8.60 -37.52
CA VAL A 163 -5.89 -8.70 -37.86
C VAL A 163 -6.69 -7.58 -37.19
N GLN A 164 -6.49 -7.39 -35.88
CA GLN A 164 -7.12 -6.28 -35.14
C GLN A 164 -6.70 -4.92 -35.71
N MET A 165 -5.43 -4.79 -36.09
CA MET A 165 -4.92 -3.54 -36.67
C MET A 165 -5.49 -3.24 -38.06
N GLN A 166 -5.71 -4.26 -38.89
CA GLN A 166 -6.41 -4.09 -40.16
C GLN A 166 -7.87 -3.70 -39.96
N ALA A 167 -8.58 -4.31 -38.99
CA ALA A 167 -9.95 -3.96 -38.65
C ALA A 167 -10.07 -2.49 -38.17
N ILE A 168 -9.17 -2.07 -37.26
CA ILE A 168 -9.11 -0.67 -36.80
C ILE A 168 -8.81 0.29 -37.95
N LYS A 169 -7.85 -0.04 -38.84
CA LYS A 169 -7.55 0.78 -40.04
C LYS A 169 -8.75 0.89 -40.98
N ALA A 170 -9.52 -0.18 -41.18
CA ALA A 170 -10.71 -0.18 -42.00
C ALA A 170 -11.81 0.72 -41.40
N GLN A 171 -12.05 0.61 -40.09
CA GLN A 171 -13.01 1.46 -39.37
C GLN A 171 -12.60 2.94 -39.42
N VAL A 172 -11.32 3.26 -39.18
CA VAL A 172 -10.80 4.64 -39.26
C VAL A 172 -10.95 5.22 -40.68
N ARG A 173 -10.79 4.40 -41.72
CA ARG A 173 -11.00 4.82 -43.11
C ARG A 173 -12.47 5.14 -43.42
N GLN A 174 -13.41 4.40 -42.83
CA GLN A 174 -14.85 4.64 -43.00
C GLN A 174 -15.33 5.89 -42.25
N LEU A 175 -14.70 6.20 -41.10
CA LEU A 175 -15.06 7.36 -40.27
C LEU A 175 -14.40 8.67 -40.73
N LYS A 176 -13.41 8.64 -41.64
CA LYS A 176 -12.86 9.86 -42.25
C LYS A 176 -13.81 10.31 -43.38
N PRO A 177 -14.59 11.40 -43.23
CA PRO A 177 -15.36 11.93 -44.35
C PRO A 177 -14.38 12.42 -45.44
N GLU A 178 -14.65 12.06 -46.69
CA GLU A 178 -13.96 12.53 -47.90
C GLU A 178 -14.23 14.04 -48.16
N HIS A 179 -14.10 14.89 -47.15
CA HIS A 179 -14.50 16.31 -47.24
C HIS A 179 -13.50 17.20 -48.00
N GLY A 180 -12.50 16.59 -48.66
CA GLY A 180 -11.45 17.31 -49.40
C GLY A 180 -11.44 17.10 -50.92
N LYS A 181 -12.14 16.10 -51.46
CA LYS A 181 -12.09 15.83 -52.91
C LYS A 181 -13.17 16.54 -53.71
N ASP A 182 -14.34 16.79 -53.14
CA ASP A 182 -15.44 17.42 -53.88
C ASP A 182 -15.22 18.92 -54.10
N LYS A 183 -14.66 19.64 -53.10
CA LYS A 183 -14.28 21.07 -53.28
C LYS A 183 -13.20 21.32 -54.34
N LYS A 184 -12.39 20.31 -54.69
CA LYS A 184 -11.36 20.45 -55.74
C LYS A 184 -11.90 20.18 -57.15
N LYS A 185 -12.99 19.40 -57.29
CA LYS A 185 -13.67 19.22 -58.57
C LYS A 185 -14.53 20.43 -58.93
N GLU A 186 -15.24 21.02 -57.97
CA GLU A 186 -16.10 22.18 -58.21
C GLU A 186 -15.31 23.45 -58.61
N LYS A 187 -14.06 23.60 -58.16
CA LYS A 187 -13.17 24.70 -58.59
C LYS A 187 -12.52 24.48 -59.97
N LYS A 188 -12.66 23.29 -60.56
CA LYS A 188 -12.10 22.96 -61.88
C LYS A 188 -13.17 22.99 -63.00
N GLU A 189 -14.45 23.00 -62.62
CA GLU A 189 -15.60 23.18 -63.53
C GLU A 189 -16.13 24.63 -63.58
N LYS A 190 -15.51 25.56 -62.85
CA LYS A 190 -15.81 27.00 -62.90
C LYS A 190 -14.74 27.79 -63.64
#